data_AF-A0A5C7QML4-F1
#
_entry.id   AF-A0A5C7QML4-F1
#
_cell.length_a   1.000
_cell.length_b   1.000
_cell.length_c   1.000
_cell.angle_alpha   90.00
_cell.angle_beta   90.00
_cell.angle_gamma   90.00
#
_symmetry.space_group_name_H-M   'P 1'
#
loop_
_entity.id
_entity.type
_entity.pdbx_description
1 polymer ?
#
loop_
_entity_poly.entity_id
_entity_poly.type
_entity_poly.pdbx_seq_one_letter_code
_entity_poly.pdbx_strand_id
1 'polypeptide(L)'
;MQNRAEFIPTTRRWIVKIGSALLTRDGEGLDRVALADWAGQIARLRKQGIEVVLVSSGAVAEGMSRMGWKQKPKALVEKQAAAAIGQMSLIHAYEVI
;
A
#
# COMPACT_ATOMS: atom_id res chain seq x y z
N MET A 1 -2.02 -20.28 21.91
CA MET A 1 -1.69 -19.65 20.60
C MET A 1 -0.30 -20.12 20.21
N GLN A 2 -0.15 -20.80 19.07
CA GLN A 2 1.18 -21.19 18.56
C GLN A 2 1.99 -19.93 18.21
N ASN A 3 3.30 -19.98 18.46
CA ASN A 3 4.21 -18.86 18.23
C ASN A 3 4.37 -18.62 16.73
N ARG A 4 3.87 -17.48 16.25
CA ARG A 4 3.91 -17.11 14.82
C ARG A 4 5.33 -17.09 14.26
N ALA A 5 6.33 -16.79 15.09
CA ALA A 5 7.74 -16.71 14.67
C ALA A 5 8.32 -18.07 14.25
N GLU A 6 7.77 -19.18 14.77
CA GLU A 6 8.25 -20.53 14.44
C GLU A 6 7.75 -21.01 13.07
N PHE A 7 6.60 -20.51 12.62
CA PHE A 7 5.97 -20.97 11.37
C PHE A 7 6.34 -20.11 10.16
N ILE A 8 6.58 -18.81 10.36
CA ILE A 8 6.91 -17.90 9.25
C ILE A 8 8.11 -18.41 8.41
N PRO A 9 9.23 -18.89 9.00
CA PRO A 9 10.39 -19.37 8.23
C PRO A 9 10.11 -20.58 7.34
N THR A 10 9.08 -21.39 7.63
CA THR A 10 8.75 -22.60 6.87
C THR A 10 7.69 -22.36 5.78
N THR A 11 7.17 -21.14 5.67
CA THR A 11 6.13 -20.80 4.71
C THR A 11 6.70 -20.25 3.40
N ARG A 12 6.06 -20.62 2.29
CA ARG A 12 6.50 -20.26 0.93
C ARG A 12 5.84 -19.00 0.37
N ARG A 13 4.56 -18.75 0.69
CA ARG A 13 3.76 -17.66 0.08
C ARG A 13 3.16 -16.76 1.15
N TRP A 14 3.46 -15.47 1.08
CA TRP A 14 3.04 -14.47 2.05
C TRP A 14 2.08 -13.47 1.41
N ILE A 15 0.99 -13.16 2.11
CA ILE A 15 0.13 -12.03 1.80
C ILE A 15 0.55 -10.89 2.72
N VAL A 16 1.18 -9.87 2.16
CA VAL A 16 1.63 -8.69 2.91
C VAL A 16 0.58 -7.60 2.74
N LYS A 17 -0.12 -7.25 3.82
CA LYS A 17 -1.07 -6.15 3.80
C LYS A 17 -0.47 -4.91 4.44
N ILE A 18 -0.50 -3.79 3.71
CA ILE A 18 -0.02 -2.50 4.21
C ILE A 18 -1.21 -1.54 4.33
N GLY A 19 -1.39 -0.96 5.52
CA GLY A 19 -2.46 -0.02 5.81
C GLY A 19 -2.15 1.41 5.37
N SER A 20 -3.18 2.24 5.18
CA SER A 20 -3.02 3.61 4.68
C SER A 20 -2.06 4.45 5.51
N ALA A 21 -2.11 4.34 6.85
CA ALA A 21 -1.24 5.10 7.75
C ALA A 21 0.27 4.87 7.53
N LEU A 22 0.66 3.77 6.88
CA LEU A 22 2.05 3.45 6.56
C LEU A 22 2.46 3.84 5.12
N LEU A 23 1.52 4.34 4.32
CA LEU A 23 1.69 4.62 2.88
C LEU A 23 1.29 6.02 2.48
N THR A 24 0.72 6.81 3.41
CA THR A 24 0.18 8.13 3.10
C THR A 24 0.72 9.15 4.08
N ARG A 25 1.03 10.34 3.58
CA ARG A 25 1.30 11.52 4.40
C ARG A 25 0.00 12.30 4.62
N ASP A 26 -0.24 12.76 5.83
CA ASP A 26 -1.48 13.42 6.25
C ASP A 26 -1.85 14.58 5.31
N GLY A 27 -2.76 14.30 4.37
CA GLY A 27 -3.23 15.27 3.37
C GLY A 27 -2.37 15.44 2.12
N GLU A 28 -1.19 14.83 2.03
CA GLU A 28 -0.28 14.98 0.88
C GLU A 28 -0.36 13.82 -0.13
N GLY A 29 -1.15 12.79 0.15
CA GLY A 29 -1.26 11.60 -0.70
C GLY A 29 -0.21 10.57 -0.34
N LEU A 30 0.37 9.89 -1.33
CA LEU A 30 1.32 8.79 -1.07
C LEU A 30 2.67 9.25 -0.53
N ASP A 31 3.17 8.50 0.45
CA ASP A 31 4.55 8.59 0.90
C ASP A 31 5.46 7.73 0.01
N ARG A 32 6.18 8.40 -0.90
CA ARG A 32 7.09 7.73 -1.84
C ARG A 32 8.30 7.10 -1.16
N VAL A 33 8.75 7.65 -0.04
CA VAL A 33 9.89 7.09 0.71
C VAL A 33 9.45 5.79 1.37
N ALA A 34 8.30 5.81 2.06
CA ALA A 34 7.75 4.59 2.66
C ALA A 34 7.45 3.51 1.61
N LEU A 35 6.89 3.88 0.46
CA LEU A 35 6.67 2.96 -0.66
C LEU A 35 7.96 2.27 -1.12
N ALA A 36 9.05 3.03 -1.29
CA ALA A 36 10.36 2.50 -1.66
C ALA A 36 10.93 1.55 -0.60
N ASP A 37 10.78 1.88 0.67
CA ASP A 37 11.23 1.01 1.76
C ASP A 37 10.46 -0.32 1.78
N TRP A 38 9.14 -0.29 1.54
CA TRP A 38 8.32 -1.50 1.44
C TRP A 38 8.65 -2.32 0.19
N ALA A 39 8.79 -1.68 -0.96
CA ALA A 39 9.18 -2.34 -2.21
C ALA A 39 10.54 -3.03 -2.06
N GLY A 40 11.52 -2.35 -1.46
CA GLY A 40 12.84 -2.90 -1.17
C GLY A 40 12.80 -4.12 -0.23
N GLN A 41 11.98 -4.08 0.81
CA GLN A 41 11.77 -5.23 1.70
C GLN A 41 11.15 -6.42 0.97
N ILE A 42 10.11 -6.18 0.18
CA ILE A 42 9.45 -7.24 -0.63
C ILE A 42 10.42 -7.82 -1.64
N ALA A 43 11.23 -6.99 -2.30
CA ALA A 43 12.25 -7.44 -3.25
C ALA A 43 13.29 -8.35 -2.57
N ARG A 44 13.72 -8.04 -1.34
CA ARG A 44 14.62 -8.90 -0.56
C ARG A 44 13.98 -10.26 -0.24
N LEU A 45 12.71 -10.28 0.18
CA LEU A 45 11.99 -11.53 0.44
C LEU A 45 11.84 -12.37 -0.83
N ARG A 46 11.51 -11.74 -1.96
CA ARG A 46 11.43 -12.44 -3.26
C ARG A 46 12.77 -13.04 -3.68
N LYS A 47 13.89 -12.33 -3.46
CA LYS A 47 15.25 -12.86 -3.69
C LYS A 47 15.58 -14.07 -2.81
N GLN A 48 14.94 -14.22 -1.66
CA GLN A 48 15.06 -15.39 -0.78
C GLN A 48 14.13 -16.55 -1.18
N GLY A 49 13.39 -16.44 -2.28
CA GLY A 49 12.48 -17.48 -2.76
C GLY A 49 11.07 -17.43 -2.18
N ILE A 50 10.75 -16.39 -1.39
CA ILE A 50 9.40 -16.19 -0.83
C ILE A 50 8.50 -15.56 -1.89
N GLU A 51 7.34 -16.17 -2.13
CA GLU A 51 6.32 -15.62 -3.02
C GLU A 51 5.50 -14.58 -2.26
N VAL A 52 5.44 -13.34 -2.75
CA VAL A 52 4.73 -12.25 -2.07
C VAL A 52 3.54 -11.78 -2.91
N VAL A 53 2.37 -11.74 -2.28
CA VAL A 53 1.18 -11.03 -2.78
C VAL A 53 0.99 -9.79 -1.91
N LEU A 54 1.01 -8.61 -2.54
CA LEU A 54 0.83 -7.34 -1.86
C LEU A 54 -0.64 -6.93 -1.85
N VAL A 55 -1.16 -6.56 -0.67
CA VAL A 55 -2.46 -5.92 -0.48
C VAL A 55 -2.21 -4.51 0.04
N SER A 56 -2.26 -3.52 -0.85
CA SER A 56 -1.97 -2.12 -0.50
C SER A 56 -3.24 -1.31 -0.29
N SER A 57 -3.23 -0.46 0.74
CA SER A 57 -4.17 0.65 0.87
C SER A 57 -3.61 1.90 0.16
N GLY A 58 -4.20 3.07 0.34
CA GLY A 58 -3.64 4.36 -0.11
C GLY A 58 -4.37 5.02 -1.28
N ALA A 59 -5.13 4.28 -2.10
CA ALA A 59 -5.80 4.81 -3.29
C ALA A 59 -6.71 6.01 -3.02
N VAL A 60 -7.56 5.96 -1.98
CA VAL A 60 -8.44 7.09 -1.63
C VAL A 60 -7.64 8.34 -1.23
N ALA A 61 -6.57 8.17 -0.45
CA ALA A 61 -5.75 9.31 -0.01
C ALA A 61 -5.00 9.96 -1.19
N GLU A 62 -4.47 9.15 -2.09
CA GLU A 62 -3.84 9.64 -3.33
C GLU A 62 -4.84 10.37 -4.22
N GLY A 63 -6.03 9.81 -4.41
CA GLY A 63 -7.09 10.46 -5.19
C GLY A 63 -7.54 11.78 -4.57
N MET A 64 -7.68 11.84 -3.25
CA MET A 64 -7.96 13.08 -2.53
C MET A 64 -6.88 14.15 -2.77
N SER A 65 -5.59 13.78 -2.66
CA SER A 65 -4.46 14.67 -2.91
C SER A 65 -4.51 15.24 -4.33
N ARG A 66 -4.74 14.38 -5.33
CA ARG A 66 -4.88 14.79 -6.74
C ARG A 66 -6.05 15.71 -7.03
N MET A 67 -7.15 15.56 -6.31
CA MET A 67 -8.32 16.44 -6.43
C MET A 67 -8.24 17.68 -5.53
N GLY A 68 -7.18 17.85 -4.74
CA GLY A 68 -7.03 18.95 -3.79
C GLY A 68 -8.01 18.88 -2.60
N TRP A 69 -8.52 17.70 -2.27
CA TRP A 69 -9.47 17.50 -1.16
C TRP A 69 -8.74 17.43 0.17
N LYS A 70 -8.96 18.44 1.02
CA LYS A 70 -8.34 18.51 2.36
C LYS A 70 -9.03 17.64 3.40
N GLN A 71 -10.28 17.26 3.18
CA GLN A 71 -11.07 16.46 4.12
C GLN A 71 -11.52 15.16 3.46
N LYS A 72 -11.53 14.09 4.25
CA LYS A 72 -11.97 12.79 3.77
C LYS A 72 -13.47 12.83 3.45
N PRO A 73 -13.88 12.46 2.22
CA PRO A 73 -15.29 12.46 1.84
C PRO A 73 -16.08 11.49 2.71
N LYS A 74 -17.34 11.83 2.99
CA LYS A 74 -18.25 10.95 3.74
C LYS A 74 -19.08 10.09 2.80
N ALA A 75 -19.51 10.63 1.66
CA ALA A 75 -20.34 9.91 0.70
C ALA A 75 -19.56 8.76 0.05
N LEU A 76 -20.26 7.65 -0.19
CA LEU A 76 -19.66 6.46 -0.82
C LEU A 76 -19.17 6.78 -2.24
N VAL A 77 -19.97 7.50 -3.01
CA VAL A 77 -19.67 7.85 -4.41
C VAL A 77 -18.38 8.68 -4.50
N GLU A 78 -18.21 9.66 -3.61
CA GLU A 78 -16.99 10.47 -3.54
C GLU A 78 -15.77 9.63 -3.15
N LYS A 79 -15.92 8.68 -2.21
CA LYS A 79 -14.84 7.73 -1.86
C LYS A 79 -14.46 6.85 -3.05
N GLN A 80 -15.44 6.39 -3.82
CA GLN A 80 -15.22 5.58 -5.01
C GLN A 80 -14.54 6.39 -6.11
N ALA A 81 -14.95 7.64 -6.33
CA ALA A 81 -14.29 8.56 -7.26
C ALA A 81 -12.82 8.79 -6.88
N ALA A 82 -12.56 9.12 -5.60
CA ALA A 82 -11.20 9.26 -5.09
C ALA A 82 -10.39 7.96 -5.25
N ALA A 83 -10.96 6.80 -4.90
CA ALA A 83 -10.30 5.52 -5.07
C ALA A 83 -9.94 5.26 -6.54
N ALA A 84 -10.85 5.47 -7.48
CA ALA A 84 -10.61 5.24 -8.91
C ALA A 84 -9.47 6.12 -9.44
N ILE A 85 -9.47 7.41 -9.10
CA ILE A 85 -8.43 8.37 -9.51
C ILE A 85 -7.07 8.01 -8.88
N GLY A 86 -7.06 7.69 -7.59
CA GLY A 86 -5.81 7.38 -6.88
C GLY A 86 -5.27 5.98 -7.16
N GLN A 87 -6.10 5.02 -7.57
CA GLN A 87 -5.68 3.63 -7.80
C GLN A 87 -4.62 3.51 -8.89
N MET A 88 -4.80 4.19 -10.03
CA MET A 88 -3.80 4.19 -11.11
C MET A 88 -2.46 4.76 -10.65
N SER A 89 -2.52 5.77 -9.80
CA SER A 89 -1.36 6.47 -9.25
C SER A 89 -0.61 5.61 -8.24
N LEU A 90 -1.34 4.85 -7.41
CA LEU A 90 -0.77 3.88 -6.49
C LEU A 90 -0.08 2.73 -7.23
N ILE A 91 -0.73 2.17 -8.25
CA ILE A 91 -0.14 1.10 -9.08
C ILE A 91 1.14 1.62 -9.73
N HIS A 92 1.09 2.78 -10.38
CA HIS A 92 2.25 3.36 -11.03
C HIS A 92 3.38 3.67 -10.03
N ALA A 93 3.06 4.17 -8.83
CA ALA A 93 4.06 4.42 -7.81
C ALA A 93 4.81 3.14 -7.40
N TYR A 94 4.14 1.99 -7.29
CA TYR A 94 4.82 0.72 -7.05
C TYR A 94 5.58 0.19 -8.26
N GLU A 95 5.15 0.52 -9.48
CA GLU A 95 5.77 0.04 -10.72
C GLU A 95 7.13 0.69 -10.99
N VAL A 96 7.26 1.99 -10.69
CA VAL A 96 8.46 2.79 -11.05
C VAL A 96 9.49 2.93 -9.93
N ILE A 97 9.19 2.39 -8.75
CA ILE A 97 10.08 2.35 -7.58
C ILE A 97 10.83 1.02 -7.55
#